data_AF-A0A8T5KZG0-F1
#
_entry.id   AF-A0A8T5KZG0-F1
#
_cell.length_a   1.000
_cell.length_b   1.000
_cell.length_c   1.000
_cell.angle_alpha   90.00
_cell.angle_beta   90.00
_cell.angle_gamma   90.00
#
_symmetry.space_group_name_H-M   'P 1'
#
loop_
_entity.id
_entity.type
_entity.pdbx_description
1 polymer ?
#
loop_
_entity_poly.entity_id
_entity_poly.type
_entity_poly.pdbx_seq_one_letter_code
_entity_poly.pdbx_strand_id
1 'polypeptide(L)' 'MEKEHIEFLNQIVNSVEEAGIQLEQAYNSKNSEKFNKAKKFILQVQKKINGEIK' A
#
# COMPACT_ATOMS: atom_id res chain seq x y z
N MET A 1 -1.83 20.21 -11.65
CA MET A 1 -1.14 18.91 -11.61
C MET A 1 -1.31 18.26 -12.97
N GLU A 2 -0.22 17.79 -13.57
CA GLU A 2 -0.27 17.06 -14.84
C GLU A 2 -1.09 15.77 -14.67
N LYS A 3 -1.88 15.40 -15.68
CA LYS A 3 -2.80 14.26 -15.63
C LYS A 3 -2.10 12.95 -15.21
N GLU A 4 -0.87 12.76 -15.64
CA GLU A 4 -0.03 11.60 -15.32
C GLU A 4 0.26 11.48 -13.82
N HIS A 5 0.52 12.60 -13.14
CA HIS A 5 0.72 12.62 -11.69
C HIS A 5 -0.54 12.20 -10.93
N ILE A 6 -1.73 12.61 -11.40
CA ILE A 6 -3.00 12.22 -10.78
C ILE A 6 -3.26 10.72 -10.96
N GLU A 7 -3.00 10.17 -12.16
CA GLU A 7 -3.15 8.74 -12.43
C GLU A 7 -2.19 7.90 -11.57
N PHE A 8 -0.94 8.33 -11.44
CA PHE A 8 0.04 7.68 -10.58
C PHE A 8 -0.39 7.69 -9.11
N LEU A 9 -0.86 8.83 -8.60
CA LEU A 9 -1.36 8.94 -7.23
C LEU A 9 -2.58 8.03 -7.00
N ASN A 10 -3.50 7.94 -7.96
CA ASN A 10 -4.64 7.03 -7.87
C ASN A 10 -4.22 5.56 -7.81
N GLN A 11 -3.23 5.15 -8.62
CA GLN A 11 -2.70 3.79 -8.57
C GLN A 11 -2.08 3.46 -7.20
N ILE A 12 -1.36 4.43 -6.61
CA ILE A 12 -0.79 4.29 -5.27
C ILE A 12 -1.89 4.13 -4.23
N VAL A 13 -2.89 5.01 -4.24
CA VAL A 13 -4.01 4.98 -3.28
C VAL A 13 -4.72 3.63 -3.34
N ASN A 14 -5.10 3.18 -4.54
CA ASN A 14 -5.78 1.89 -4.72
C ASN A 14 -4.92 0.72 -4.21
N SER A 15 -3.62 0.73 -4.53
CA SER A 15 -2.70 -0.34 -4.08
C SER A 15 -2.58 -0.41 -2.57
N VAL A 16 -2.55 0.74 -1.88
CA VAL A 16 -2.48 0.80 -0.41
C VAL A 16 -3.81 0.36 0.22
N GLU A 17 -4.93 0.76 -0.37
CA GLU A 17 -6.26 0.36 0.09
C GLU A 17 -6.45 -1.16 0.00
N GLU A 18 -6.11 -1.76 -1.15
CA GLU A 18 -6.15 -3.22 -1.34
C GLU A 18 -5.25 -3.95 -0.32
N ALA A 19 -4.04 -3.44 -0.08
CA ALA A 19 -3.14 -4.02 0.91
C ALA A 19 -3.68 -3.87 2.35
N GLY A 20 -4.39 -2.79 2.65
CA GLY A 20 -5.08 -2.58 3.92
C GLY A 20 -6.17 -3.63 4.14
N ILE A 21 -7.01 -3.89 3.13
CA ILE A 21 -8.03 -4.93 3.18
C ILE A 21 -7.40 -6.30 3.41
N GLN A 22 -6.33 -6.64 2.68
CA GLN A 22 -5.61 -7.91 2.85
C GLN A 22 -5.02 -8.05 4.26
N LEU A 23 -4.54 -6.94 4.84
CA LEU A 23 -3.97 -6.92 6.19
C LEU A 23 -5.05 -7.19 7.25
N GLU A 24 -6.23 -6.59 7.12
CA GLU A 24 -7.37 -6.83 8.01
C GLU A 24 -7.89 -8.27 7.90
N GLN A 25 -8.04 -8.79 6.67
CA GLN A 25 -8.40 -10.20 6.44
C GLN A 25 -7.37 -11.17 7.04
N ALA A 26 -6.08 -10.88 6.89
CA ALA A 26 -5.01 -11.68 7.46
C ALA A 26 -5.01 -11.64 8.99
N TYR A 27 -5.28 -10.48 9.59
CA TYR A 27 -5.44 -10.33 11.03
C TYR A 27 -6.62 -11.17 11.55
N ASN A 28 -7.80 -11.02 10.93
CA ASN A 28 -9.02 -11.74 11.32
C ASN A 28 -8.87 -13.26 11.19
N SER A 29 -8.12 -13.73 10.20
CA SER A 29 -7.81 -15.16 9.99
C SER A 29 -6.60 -15.66 10.78
N LYS A 30 -5.98 -14.82 11.63
CA LYS A 30 -4.73 -15.12 12.36
C LYS A 30 -3.59 -15.62 11.47
N ASN A 31 -3.60 -15.23 10.19
CA ASN A 31 -2.56 -15.61 9.24
C ASN A 31 -1.41 -14.60 9.28
N SER A 32 -0.45 -14.86 10.19
CA SER A 32 0.68 -13.96 10.42
C SER A 32 1.58 -13.77 9.19
N GLU A 33 1.69 -14.78 8.32
CA GLU A 33 2.49 -14.68 7.10
C GLU A 33 1.88 -13.66 6.13
N LYS A 34 0.58 -13.80 5.82
CA LYS A 34 -0.14 -12.85 4.96
C LYS A 34 -0.16 -11.46 5.56
N PHE A 35 -0.34 -11.34 6.87
CA PHE A 35 -0.30 -10.06 7.57
C PHE A 35 1.06 -9.37 7.38
N ASN A 36 2.16 -10.10 7.61
CA ASN A 36 3.50 -9.57 7.46
C ASN A 36 3.82 -9.20 6.01
N LYS A 37 3.30 -9.96 5.03
CA LYS A 37 3.46 -9.65 3.61
C LYS A 37 2.74 -8.34 3.23
N ALA A 38 1.47 -8.20 3.60
CA ALA A 38 0.69 -6.98 3.37
C ALA A 38 1.33 -5.76 4.06
N LYS A 39 1.76 -5.93 5.32
CA LYS A 39 2.47 -4.88 6.07
C LYS A 39 3.76 -4.43 5.38
N LYS A 40 4.59 -5.37 4.91
CA LYS A 40 5.83 -5.04 4.19
C LYS A 40 5.56 -4.26 2.90
N PHE A 41 4.51 -4.64 2.17
CA PHE A 41 4.11 -3.92 0.95
C PHE A 41 3.72 -2.48 1.24
N ILE A 42 2.85 -2.24 2.22
CA ILE A 42 2.44 -0.87 2.63
C ILE A 42 3.67 -0.03 2.99
N LEU A 43 4.60 -0.59 3.78
CA LEU A 43 5.85 0.09 4.16
C LEU A 43 6.75 0.41 2.95
N GLN A 44 6.79 -0.46 1.94
CA GLN A 44 7.56 -0.21 0.71
C GLN A 44 6.94 0.93 -0.10
N VAL A 45 5.62 0.97 -0.23
CA VAL A 45 4.91 2.06 -0.92
C VAL A 45 5.13 3.39 -0.20
N GLN A 46 5.00 3.42 1.13
CA GLN A 46 5.29 4.62 1.94
C GLN A 46 6.73 5.13 1.75
N LYS A 47 7.71 4.22 1.69
CA LYS A 47 9.11 4.60 1.43
C LYS A 47 9.30 5.21 0.05
N LYS A 48 8.64 4.66 -0.99
CA LYS A 48 8.70 5.23 -2.34
C LYS A 48 8.10 6.63 -2.38
N ILE A 49 6.89 6.81 -1.83
CA ILE A 49 6.25 8.12 -1.73
C ILE A 49 7.16 9.15 -1.03
N ASN A 50 7.75 8.78 0.11
CA ASN A 50 8.67 9.67 0.82
C ASN A 50 9.97 9.99 0.05
N GLY A 51 10.35 9.14 -0.91
CA GLY A 51 11.49 9.38 -1.80
C GLY A 51 11.15 10.38 -2.92
N GLU A 52 9.92 10.33 -3.44
CA GLU A 52 9.44 11.22 -4.51
C GLU A 52 9.00 12.60 -4.01
N ILE A 53 8.69 12.74 -2.71
CA ILE A 53 8.27 14.02 -2.09
C ILE A 53 9.48 14.88 -1.64
N LYS A 54 10.70 14.35 -1.69
CA LYS A 54 11.94 15.07 -1.32
C LYS A 54 12.61 15.72 -2.52
#